data_AF-A0A6G6J7G9-F1
#
_entry.id   AF-A0A6G6J7G9-F1
#
_cell.length_a   1.000
_cell.length_b   1.000
_cell.length_c   1.000
_cell.angle_alpha   90.00
_cell.angle_beta   90.00
_cell.angle_gamma   90.00
#
_symmetry.space_group_name_H-M   'P 1'
#
loop_
_entity.id
_entity.type
_entity.pdbx_description
1 polymer ?
#
loop_
_entity_poly.entity_id
_entity_poly.type
_entity_poly.pdbx_seq_one_letter_code
_entity_poly.pdbx_strand_id
1 'polypeptide(L)'
;MGAAAISLNTRRYQLPPSALNPFALPGIAQAMRVARSEQFALYNASCVDFKGHSALCTHALDSGLIGPEALEWLEHYPNAYGLHRLTGEVVAGIERVLALPTKGLFKDKAALLKSLTTPYADPCVAAGATLHCIDASLIQIDAVAELIEQGPDCASALFDKIGAALDGVLTLPEPAESSIERGIQGEHYVLEGGCFSEFLLELPEADDFHEVRVILFKTLDAMTHYLIPFNTPATFLGEGSYYNHEVAGAYASLKQMVSAATVEQMTEYLLTTPDEQLGFDTWSFTGDEGFDEESAERFAAMLVEIHELTELSGFYLGADKPQEMRTLRRQALEAMKAGTPYSDTLRVLVQALELCLSKAEQGYCFDHDLHSMAGTASDGMTFFESIVVQVSGDFPNLLDSTYEGYDGQVHGCGYPAIGLPLKGPEMASQTLPILRDTAACIQLLGKICESLGTPNDQQ
;
A
#
# COMPACT_ATOMS: atom_id res chain seq x y z
N MET A 1 20.36 -39.16 -26.77
CA MET A 1 18.95 -39.41 -26.39
C MET A 1 18.86 -39.06 -24.92
N GLY A 2 18.21 -38.02 -24.42
CA GLY A 2 17.20 -37.09 -24.89
C GLY A 2 16.64 -36.53 -23.56
N ALA A 3 16.59 -35.21 -23.40
CA ALA A 3 16.15 -34.58 -22.16
C ALA A 3 14.68 -34.91 -21.83
N ALA A 4 14.33 -34.91 -20.53
CA ALA A 4 12.95 -34.77 -20.08
C ALA A 4 12.88 -33.82 -18.87
N ALA A 5 12.30 -32.66 -19.16
CA ALA A 5 11.64 -31.63 -18.34
C ALA A 5 11.86 -31.59 -16.81
N ILE A 6 12.36 -30.44 -16.36
CA ILE A 6 12.11 -29.89 -15.02
C ILE A 6 10.62 -29.52 -14.95
N SER A 7 9.88 -30.13 -14.04
CA SER A 7 8.56 -29.67 -13.61
C SER A 7 8.70 -29.10 -12.20
N LEU A 8 8.46 -27.79 -12.08
CA LEU A 8 8.28 -27.08 -10.82
C LEU A 8 6.92 -27.49 -10.22
N ASN A 9 6.94 -28.25 -9.11
CA ASN A 9 5.85 -28.16 -8.13
C ASN A 9 6.27 -28.61 -6.72
N THR A 10 5.78 -27.82 -5.76
CA THR A 10 6.04 -27.75 -4.31
C THR A 10 5.81 -29.04 -3.50
N ARG A 11 6.61 -29.30 -2.45
CA ARG A 11 6.21 -30.04 -1.21
C ARG A 11 7.26 -30.00 -0.07
N ARG A 12 6.88 -29.31 1.01
CA ARG A 12 7.22 -29.40 2.46
C ARG A 12 8.33 -30.38 2.89
N TYR A 13 9.38 -29.84 3.51
CA TYR A 13 10.29 -30.61 4.37
C TYR A 13 9.57 -30.99 5.68
N GLN A 14 9.33 -32.28 5.91
CA GLN A 14 9.06 -32.84 7.24
C GLN A 14 10.32 -33.51 7.76
N LEU A 15 10.80 -33.09 8.93
CA LEU A 15 11.88 -33.78 9.65
C LEU A 15 11.29 -34.71 10.74
N PRO A 16 11.93 -35.86 11.00
CA PRO A 16 11.44 -36.87 11.94
C PRO A 16 11.63 -36.47 13.41
N PRO A 17 10.85 -37.08 14.34
CA PRO A 17 10.84 -36.66 15.73
C PRO A 17 12.01 -37.26 16.54
N SER A 18 12.62 -36.36 17.32
CA SER A 18 13.35 -36.60 18.59
C SER A 18 14.60 -37.48 18.60
N ALA A 19 15.77 -36.84 18.74
CA ALA A 19 16.70 -37.05 19.87
C ALA A 19 17.75 -35.93 19.85
N LEU A 20 17.99 -35.27 21.00
CA LEU A 20 18.89 -34.13 21.23
C LEU A 20 18.33 -32.75 20.85
N ASN A 21 17.32 -32.33 21.62
CA ASN A 21 16.92 -30.94 21.72
C ASN A 21 17.94 -30.17 22.59
N PRO A 22 18.52 -29.03 22.15
CA PRO A 22 19.37 -28.15 22.98
C PRO A 22 18.76 -27.73 24.32
N PHE A 23 17.42 -27.75 24.43
CA PHE A 23 16.66 -27.49 25.66
C PHE A 23 16.68 -28.65 26.68
N ALA A 24 17.26 -29.81 26.35
CA ALA A 24 17.43 -30.93 27.28
C ALA A 24 18.69 -30.82 28.15
N LEU A 25 19.56 -29.83 27.90
CA LEU A 25 20.74 -29.56 28.72
C LEU A 25 20.30 -28.83 30.01
N PRO A 26 20.59 -29.37 31.23
CA PRO A 26 20.06 -28.83 32.49
C PRO A 26 20.33 -27.33 32.73
N GLY A 27 21.48 -26.82 32.26
CA GLY A 27 21.82 -25.39 32.35
C GLY A 27 21.00 -24.49 31.42
N ILE A 28 20.68 -24.97 30.21
CA ILE A 28 19.87 -24.23 29.23
C ILE A 28 18.40 -24.24 29.64
N ALA A 29 17.90 -25.36 30.16
CA ALA A 29 16.57 -25.43 30.73
C ALA A 29 16.39 -24.41 31.87
N GLN A 30 17.35 -24.30 32.78
CA GLN A 30 17.28 -23.31 33.87
C GLN A 30 17.35 -21.87 33.36
N ALA A 31 18.23 -21.55 32.40
CA ALA A 31 18.34 -20.21 31.82
C ALA A 31 17.04 -19.78 31.10
N MET A 32 16.41 -20.69 30.34
CA MET A 32 15.13 -20.41 29.69
C MET A 32 13.97 -20.25 30.67
N ARG A 33 14.00 -20.97 31.80
CA ARG A 33 13.00 -20.81 32.86
C ARG A 33 13.08 -19.41 33.47
N VAL A 34 14.29 -18.93 33.74
CA VAL A 34 14.54 -17.58 34.24
C VAL A 34 14.08 -16.55 33.22
N ALA A 35 14.49 -16.66 31.95
CA ALA A 35 14.12 -15.72 30.90
C ALA A 35 12.60 -15.63 30.67
N ARG A 36 11.88 -16.77 30.65
CA ARG A 36 10.41 -16.77 30.53
C ARG A 36 9.72 -16.13 31.73
N SER A 37 10.24 -16.40 32.92
CA SER A 37 9.71 -15.80 34.13
C SER A 37 9.92 -14.29 34.19
N GLU A 38 11.10 -13.83 33.76
CA GLU A 38 11.44 -12.39 33.72
C GLU A 38 10.60 -11.67 32.67
N GLN A 39 10.43 -12.26 31.49
CA GLN A 39 9.56 -11.71 30.45
C GLN A 39 8.11 -11.61 30.93
N PHE A 40 7.59 -12.65 31.61
CA PHE A 40 6.24 -12.58 32.18
C PHE A 40 6.14 -11.51 33.27
N ALA A 41 7.17 -11.38 34.12
CA ALA A 41 7.20 -10.37 35.16
C ALA A 41 7.19 -8.94 34.59
N LEU A 42 7.90 -8.71 33.48
CA LEU A 42 8.02 -7.40 32.84
C LEU A 42 6.71 -6.93 32.19
N TYR A 43 6.00 -7.84 31.52
CA TYR A 43 4.85 -7.47 30.67
C TYR A 43 3.49 -7.83 31.27
N ASN A 44 3.41 -8.85 32.14
CA ASN A 44 2.14 -9.48 32.52
C ASN A 44 1.97 -9.68 34.04
N ALA A 45 2.91 -9.23 34.88
CA ALA A 45 2.82 -9.41 36.33
C ALA A 45 1.58 -8.76 36.95
N SER A 46 1.12 -7.63 36.40
CA SER A 46 -0.06 -6.90 36.87
C SER A 46 -1.36 -7.69 36.74
N CYS A 47 -1.38 -8.74 35.90
CA CYS A 47 -2.53 -9.63 35.72
C CYS A 47 -2.66 -10.68 36.84
N VAL A 48 -1.66 -10.80 37.72
CA VAL A 48 -1.65 -11.79 38.81
C VAL A 48 -1.88 -11.09 40.15
N ASP A 49 -3.13 -11.11 40.62
CA ASP A 49 -3.41 -10.80 42.03
C ASP A 49 -2.94 -11.95 42.91
N PHE A 50 -1.76 -11.81 43.51
CA PHE A 50 -1.16 -12.84 44.36
C PHE A 50 -2.09 -13.33 45.47
N LYS A 51 -2.89 -12.44 46.08
CA LYS A 51 -3.76 -12.83 47.20
C LYS A 51 -4.99 -13.58 46.69
N GLY A 52 -5.63 -13.08 45.64
CA GLY A 52 -6.78 -13.74 45.03
C GLY A 52 -6.43 -15.08 44.37
N HIS A 53 -5.33 -15.13 43.61
CA HIS A 53 -4.90 -16.34 42.90
C HIS A 53 -4.38 -17.41 43.86
N SER A 54 -3.64 -17.05 44.90
CA SER A 54 -3.20 -18.03 45.92
C SER A 54 -4.37 -18.59 46.71
N ALA A 55 -5.35 -17.77 47.08
CA ALA A 55 -6.57 -18.24 47.74
C ALA A 55 -7.36 -19.20 46.85
N LEU A 56 -7.54 -18.85 45.57
CA LEU A 56 -8.21 -19.70 44.58
C LEU A 56 -7.50 -21.05 44.40
N CYS A 57 -6.18 -21.04 44.23
CA CYS A 57 -5.39 -22.26 44.06
C CYS A 57 -5.39 -23.13 45.33
N THR A 58 -5.34 -22.53 46.50
CA THR A 58 -5.43 -23.24 47.79
C THR A 58 -6.79 -23.92 47.93
N HIS A 59 -7.88 -23.20 47.68
CA HIS A 59 -9.23 -23.77 47.72
C HIS A 59 -9.42 -24.89 46.68
N ALA A 60 -8.84 -24.75 45.49
CA ALA A 60 -8.89 -25.79 44.46
C ALA A 60 -8.09 -27.05 44.85
N LEU A 61 -6.96 -26.89 45.54
CA LEU A 61 -6.19 -28.00 46.09
C LEU A 61 -6.94 -28.69 47.24
N ASP A 62 -7.48 -27.91 48.18
CA ASP A 62 -8.22 -28.41 49.36
C ASP A 62 -9.51 -29.15 48.97
N SER A 63 -10.16 -28.71 47.88
CA SER A 63 -11.34 -29.37 47.33
C SER A 63 -11.03 -30.57 46.44
N GLY A 64 -9.75 -30.85 46.16
CA GLY A 64 -9.31 -31.93 45.28
C GLY A 64 -9.59 -31.69 43.79
N LEU A 65 -9.86 -30.43 43.41
CA LEU A 65 -10.08 -30.04 42.01
C LEU A 65 -8.77 -30.09 41.19
N ILE A 66 -7.65 -29.80 41.83
CA ILE A 66 -6.30 -30.03 41.30
C ILE A 66 -5.50 -30.88 42.29
N GLY A 67 -4.60 -31.72 41.79
CA GLY A 67 -3.77 -32.60 42.62
C GLY A 67 -2.51 -31.90 43.16
N PRO A 68 -1.87 -32.47 44.20
CA PRO A 68 -0.61 -31.95 44.77
C PRO A 68 0.52 -31.76 43.75
N GLU A 69 0.54 -32.58 42.70
CA GLU A 69 1.49 -32.49 41.59
C GLU A 69 1.43 -31.14 40.84
N ALA A 70 0.29 -30.43 40.87
CA ALA A 70 0.19 -29.11 40.26
C ALA A 70 1.08 -28.07 40.96
N LEU A 71 1.46 -28.30 42.23
CA LEU A 71 2.37 -27.43 42.98
C LEU A 71 3.80 -27.42 42.44
N GLU A 72 4.18 -28.38 41.58
CA GLU A 72 5.48 -28.39 40.88
C GLU A 72 5.73 -27.08 40.12
N TRP A 73 4.67 -26.40 39.65
CA TRP A 73 4.79 -25.08 39.02
C TRP A 73 5.37 -24.01 39.96
N LEU A 74 4.99 -24.04 41.24
CA LEU A 74 5.51 -23.11 42.24
C LEU A 74 6.90 -23.51 42.75
N GLU A 75 7.21 -24.81 42.75
CA GLU A 75 8.57 -25.30 43.05
C GLU A 75 9.57 -24.88 41.97
N HIS A 76 9.16 -24.91 40.69
CA HIS A 76 10.00 -24.52 39.57
C HIS A 76 10.01 -23.00 39.31
N TYR A 77 8.94 -22.29 39.66
CA TYR A 77 8.80 -20.84 39.46
C TYR A 77 8.15 -20.18 40.69
N PRO A 78 8.92 -19.85 41.74
CA PRO A 78 8.38 -19.29 42.98
C PRO A 78 8.07 -17.79 42.86
N ASN A 79 7.26 -17.39 41.88
CA ASN A 79 6.90 -16.01 41.57
C ASN A 79 5.54 -15.90 40.84
N ALA A 80 5.19 -14.71 40.34
CA ALA A 80 3.90 -14.44 39.67
C ALA A 80 3.60 -15.41 38.52
N TYR A 81 4.63 -15.82 37.78
CA TYR A 81 4.49 -16.72 36.65
C TYR A 81 4.08 -18.13 37.09
N GLY A 82 4.72 -18.69 38.12
CA GLY A 82 4.32 -20.00 38.64
C GLY A 82 2.90 -20.01 39.20
N LEU A 83 2.50 -18.93 39.88
CA LEU A 83 1.14 -18.78 40.40
C LEU A 83 0.11 -18.65 39.27
N HIS A 84 0.44 -17.92 38.20
CA HIS A 84 -0.38 -17.83 37.00
C HIS A 84 -0.57 -19.21 36.33
N ARG A 85 0.49 -20.01 36.23
CA ARG A 85 0.43 -21.37 35.66
C ARG A 85 -0.41 -22.31 36.51
N LEU A 86 -0.23 -22.27 37.83
CA LEU A 86 -1.05 -23.04 38.77
C LEU A 86 -2.54 -22.65 38.66
N THR A 87 -2.83 -21.36 38.53
CA THR A 87 -4.20 -20.87 38.32
C THR A 87 -4.79 -21.41 37.01
N GLY A 88 -3.99 -21.53 35.96
CA GLY A 88 -4.40 -22.17 34.71
C GLY A 88 -4.81 -23.63 34.87
N GLU A 89 -4.12 -24.42 35.71
CA GLU A 89 -4.52 -25.80 36.04
C GLU A 89 -5.85 -25.84 36.78
N VAL A 90 -6.08 -24.88 37.69
CA VAL A 90 -7.38 -24.74 38.39
C VAL A 90 -8.49 -24.45 37.39
N VAL A 91 -8.29 -23.50 36.46
CA VAL A 91 -9.27 -23.17 35.43
C VAL A 91 -9.57 -24.37 34.54
N ALA A 92 -8.54 -25.09 34.09
CA ALA A 92 -8.72 -26.32 33.31
C ALA A 92 -9.46 -27.41 34.10
N GLY A 93 -9.21 -27.52 35.41
CA GLY A 93 -9.96 -28.41 36.31
C GLY A 93 -11.43 -28.01 36.41
N ILE A 94 -11.71 -26.71 36.58
CA ILE A 94 -13.06 -26.13 36.58
C ILE A 94 -13.77 -26.44 35.27
N GLU A 95 -13.14 -26.20 34.12
CA GLU A 95 -13.71 -26.46 32.79
C GLU A 95 -14.03 -27.95 32.55
N ARG A 96 -13.21 -28.87 33.08
CA ARG A 96 -13.48 -30.31 32.98
C ARG A 96 -14.71 -30.73 33.79
N VAL A 97 -14.97 -30.08 34.93
CA VAL A 97 -16.12 -30.36 35.80
C VAL A 97 -17.37 -29.61 35.33
N LEU A 98 -17.22 -28.39 34.83
CA LEU A 98 -18.25 -27.57 34.18
C LEU A 98 -18.36 -27.89 32.68
N ALA A 99 -18.61 -29.16 32.35
CA ALA A 99 -19.08 -29.49 31.02
C ALA A 99 -20.52 -28.97 30.84
N LEU A 100 -20.66 -27.68 30.51
CA LEU A 100 -21.94 -27.09 30.11
C LEU A 100 -22.39 -27.82 28.82
N PRO A 101 -23.58 -28.45 28.80
CA PRO A 101 -24.07 -29.12 27.61
C PRO A 101 -24.31 -28.09 26.50
N THR A 102 -23.36 -27.96 25.58
CA THR A 102 -23.41 -27.03 24.43
C THR A 102 -24.52 -27.39 23.43
N LYS A 103 -25.08 -28.60 23.52
CA LYS A 103 -26.23 -29.03 22.71
C LYS A 103 -27.51 -28.35 23.21
N GLY A 104 -28.03 -27.41 22.41
CA GLY A 104 -29.32 -26.75 22.64
C GLY A 104 -29.25 -25.44 23.44
N LEU A 105 -28.06 -25.05 23.93
CA LEU A 105 -27.85 -23.77 24.62
C LEU A 105 -27.94 -22.58 23.65
N PHE A 106 -27.53 -22.80 22.40
CA PHE A 106 -27.71 -21.86 21.29
C PHE A 106 -28.48 -22.58 20.18
N LYS A 107 -29.68 -22.10 19.86
CA LYS A 107 -30.55 -22.69 18.81
C LYS A 107 -29.84 -22.78 17.45
N ASP A 108 -28.92 -21.85 17.19
CA ASP A 108 -28.07 -21.86 16.00
C ASP A 108 -26.69 -21.29 16.35
N LYS A 109 -25.79 -22.17 16.78
CA LYS A 109 -24.41 -21.83 17.15
C LYS A 109 -23.65 -21.19 15.98
N ALA A 110 -23.94 -21.59 14.74
CA ALA A 110 -23.28 -21.05 13.57
C ALA A 110 -23.73 -19.62 13.28
N ALA A 111 -25.04 -19.35 13.37
CA ALA A 111 -25.56 -17.99 13.23
C ALA A 111 -25.07 -17.06 14.36
N LEU A 112 -25.02 -17.56 15.60
CA LEU A 112 -24.51 -16.78 16.74
C LEU A 112 -23.00 -16.50 16.61
N LEU A 113 -22.20 -17.50 16.23
CA LEU A 113 -20.78 -17.29 15.96
C LEU A 113 -20.59 -16.28 14.84
N LYS A 114 -21.33 -16.42 13.73
CA LYS A 114 -21.32 -15.46 12.63
C LYS A 114 -21.61 -14.05 13.15
N SER A 115 -22.70 -13.85 13.87
CA SER A 115 -23.10 -12.56 14.45
C SER A 115 -22.06 -11.99 15.42
N LEU A 116 -21.40 -12.82 16.23
CA LEU A 116 -20.35 -12.37 17.16
C LEU A 116 -19.01 -12.07 16.47
N THR A 117 -18.77 -12.68 15.32
CA THR A 117 -17.56 -12.43 14.50
C THR A 117 -17.76 -11.34 13.45
N THR A 118 -19.01 -10.96 13.15
CA THR A 118 -19.31 -9.85 12.24
C THR A 118 -18.97 -8.53 12.93
N PRO A 119 -18.10 -7.69 12.35
CA PRO A 119 -17.82 -6.35 12.88
C PRO A 119 -19.11 -5.56 13.09
N TYR A 120 -19.19 -4.81 14.18
CA TYR A 120 -20.36 -3.99 14.46
C TYR A 120 -20.56 -2.95 13.35
N ALA A 121 -21.75 -2.96 12.74
CA ALA A 121 -22.18 -1.98 11.76
C ALA A 121 -23.25 -1.08 12.40
N ASP A 122 -23.01 0.23 12.45
CA ASP A 122 -24.01 1.17 12.99
C ASP A 122 -25.24 1.21 12.06
N PRO A 123 -26.44 0.84 12.54
CA PRO A 123 -27.63 0.77 11.69
C PRO A 123 -28.08 2.14 11.16
N CYS A 124 -27.85 3.22 11.90
CA CYS A 124 -28.20 4.57 11.47
C CYS A 124 -27.27 5.03 10.34
N VAL A 125 -25.97 4.75 10.46
CA VAL A 125 -24.99 5.06 9.41
C VAL A 125 -25.28 4.24 8.15
N ALA A 126 -25.50 2.93 8.29
CA ALA A 126 -25.80 2.04 7.16
C ALA A 126 -27.08 2.46 6.43
N ALA A 127 -28.15 2.80 7.16
CA ALA A 127 -29.39 3.28 6.57
C ALA A 127 -29.21 4.62 5.86
N GLY A 128 -28.51 5.58 6.49
CA GLY A 128 -28.22 6.89 5.89
C GLY A 128 -27.44 6.76 4.59
N ALA A 129 -26.33 6.03 4.62
CA ALA A 129 -25.51 5.76 3.43
C ALA A 129 -26.30 5.03 2.33
N THR A 130 -27.15 4.06 2.69
CA THR A 130 -28.00 3.34 1.72
C THR A 130 -28.96 4.29 1.01
N LEU A 131 -29.61 5.20 1.75
CA LEU A 131 -30.49 6.22 1.17
C LEU A 131 -29.73 7.10 0.18
N HIS A 132 -28.51 7.51 0.52
CA HIS A 132 -27.67 8.30 -0.38
C HIS A 132 -27.24 7.53 -1.64
N CYS A 133 -26.93 6.24 -1.53
CA CYS A 133 -26.68 5.39 -2.70
C CYS A 133 -27.93 5.23 -3.58
N ILE A 134 -29.13 5.20 -3.00
CA ILE A 134 -30.39 5.20 -3.73
C ILE A 134 -30.59 6.53 -4.46
N ASP A 135 -30.39 7.66 -3.78
CA ASP A 135 -30.50 9.00 -4.36
C ASP A 135 -29.52 9.19 -5.53
N ALA A 136 -28.31 8.64 -5.39
CA ALA A 136 -27.29 8.60 -6.43
C ALA A 136 -27.56 7.55 -7.54
N SER A 137 -28.68 6.82 -7.46
CA SER A 137 -29.09 5.75 -8.39
C SER A 137 -28.10 4.58 -8.50
N LEU A 138 -27.25 4.38 -7.48
CA LEU A 138 -26.31 3.25 -7.40
C LEU A 138 -27.01 1.97 -6.94
N ILE A 139 -28.02 2.11 -6.07
CA ILE A 139 -28.81 1.00 -5.54
C ILE A 139 -30.29 1.28 -5.83
N GLN A 140 -31.02 0.27 -6.29
CA GLN A 140 -32.47 0.38 -6.45
C GLN A 140 -33.18 0.10 -5.12
N ILE A 141 -34.26 0.83 -4.82
CA ILE A 141 -35.04 0.65 -3.57
C ILE A 141 -35.49 -0.80 -3.40
N ASP A 142 -35.95 -1.44 -4.47
CA ASP A 142 -36.41 -2.83 -4.45
C ASP A 142 -35.29 -3.81 -4.08
N ALA A 143 -34.02 -3.47 -4.33
CA ALA A 143 -32.86 -4.31 -4.03
C ALA A 143 -32.50 -4.35 -2.54
N VAL A 144 -33.10 -3.49 -1.71
CA VAL A 144 -32.89 -3.43 -0.25
C VAL A 144 -34.18 -3.65 0.55
N ALA A 145 -35.34 -3.71 -0.10
CA ALA A 145 -36.64 -3.85 0.56
C ALA A 145 -36.72 -5.05 1.52
N GLU A 146 -36.29 -6.24 1.07
CA GLU A 146 -36.28 -7.47 1.89
C GLU A 146 -35.26 -7.43 3.04
N LEU A 147 -34.21 -6.59 2.93
CA LEU A 147 -33.25 -6.40 4.01
C LEU A 147 -33.82 -5.48 5.09
N ILE A 148 -34.53 -4.42 4.70
CA ILE A 148 -35.12 -3.46 5.63
C ILE A 148 -36.15 -4.14 6.56
N GLU A 149 -36.85 -5.16 6.08
CA GLU A 149 -37.79 -5.96 6.90
C GLU A 149 -37.13 -6.65 8.11
N GLN A 150 -35.81 -6.85 8.07
CA GLN A 150 -35.02 -7.47 9.15
C GLN A 150 -34.67 -6.46 10.26
N GLY A 151 -34.98 -5.18 10.09
CA GLY A 151 -34.71 -4.15 11.10
C GLY A 151 -33.20 -3.87 11.29
N PRO A 152 -32.74 -3.52 12.50
CA PRO A 152 -31.33 -3.16 12.75
C PRO A 152 -30.30 -4.24 12.38
N ASP A 153 -30.71 -5.50 12.37
CA ASP A 153 -29.83 -6.64 12.08
C ASP A 153 -29.36 -6.67 10.61
N CYS A 154 -29.97 -5.88 9.72
CA CYS A 154 -29.56 -5.80 8.31
C CYS A 154 -28.36 -4.87 8.04
N ALA A 155 -27.87 -4.13 9.04
CA ALA A 155 -26.86 -3.08 8.85
C ALA A 155 -25.59 -3.58 8.10
N SER A 156 -25.08 -4.76 8.46
CA SER A 156 -23.94 -5.36 7.76
C SER A 156 -24.26 -5.69 6.29
N ALA A 157 -25.44 -6.25 6.02
CA ALA A 157 -25.85 -6.59 4.66
C ALA A 157 -26.11 -5.35 3.79
N LEU A 158 -26.53 -4.24 4.41
CA LEU A 158 -26.63 -2.94 3.75
C LEU A 158 -25.25 -2.40 3.39
N PHE A 159 -24.27 -2.46 4.31
CA PHE A 159 -22.90 -2.08 3.98
C PHE A 159 -22.29 -2.94 2.88
N ASP A 160 -22.51 -4.26 2.88
CA ASP A 160 -22.06 -5.12 1.78
C ASP A 160 -22.63 -4.68 0.42
N LYS A 161 -23.91 -4.28 0.38
CA LYS A 161 -24.54 -3.75 -0.85
C LYS A 161 -24.00 -2.38 -1.25
N ILE A 162 -23.76 -1.50 -0.29
CA ILE A 162 -23.15 -0.19 -0.53
C ILE A 162 -21.74 -0.38 -1.10
N GLY A 163 -20.92 -1.24 -0.47
CA GLY A 163 -19.57 -1.58 -0.92
C GLY A 163 -19.58 -2.08 -2.34
N ALA A 164 -20.39 -3.11 -2.64
CA ALA A 164 -20.49 -3.66 -4.00
C ALA A 164 -20.97 -2.63 -5.04
N ALA A 165 -21.85 -1.70 -4.65
CA ALA A 165 -22.31 -0.64 -5.56
C ALA A 165 -21.20 0.39 -5.85
N LEU A 166 -20.39 0.74 -4.85
CA LEU A 166 -19.25 1.64 -5.00
C LEU A 166 -18.10 0.97 -5.75
N ASP A 167 -17.84 -0.32 -5.49
CA ASP A 167 -16.90 -1.14 -6.27
C ASP A 167 -17.30 -1.19 -7.75
N GLY A 168 -18.61 -1.26 -8.03
CA GLY A 168 -19.14 -1.19 -9.40
C GLY A 168 -18.86 0.15 -10.09
N VAL A 169 -18.67 1.24 -9.35
CA VAL A 169 -18.22 2.53 -9.90
C VAL A 169 -16.70 2.51 -10.13
N LEU A 170 -15.95 1.93 -9.20
CA LEU A 170 -14.50 1.78 -9.23
C LEU A 170 -14.08 0.45 -9.88
N THR A 171 -14.42 0.25 -11.15
CA THR A 171 -13.96 -0.94 -11.88
C THR A 171 -12.53 -0.72 -12.39
N LEU A 172 -11.57 -1.44 -11.81
CA LEU A 172 -10.15 -1.32 -12.15
C LEU A 172 -9.65 -2.51 -12.98
N PRO A 173 -8.75 -2.29 -13.95
CA PRO A 173 -7.97 -3.35 -14.55
C PRO A 173 -6.85 -3.84 -13.62
N GLU A 174 -6.29 -5.01 -13.90
CA GLU A 174 -5.01 -5.43 -13.31
C GLU A 174 -3.86 -4.53 -13.80
N PRO A 175 -2.82 -4.28 -12.98
CA PRO A 175 -2.60 -4.83 -11.64
C PRO A 175 -3.35 -4.07 -10.52
N ALA A 176 -3.97 -2.93 -10.81
CA ALA A 176 -4.58 -2.05 -9.80
C ALA A 176 -5.71 -2.72 -8.99
N GLU A 177 -6.45 -3.65 -9.57
CA GLU A 177 -7.51 -4.39 -8.88
C GLU A 177 -6.97 -5.27 -7.74
N SER A 178 -5.76 -5.82 -7.88
CA SER A 178 -5.15 -6.70 -6.86
C SER A 178 -4.30 -5.97 -5.82
N SER A 179 -3.86 -4.75 -6.11
CA SER A 179 -3.03 -3.92 -5.23
C SER A 179 -3.82 -2.94 -4.34
N ILE A 180 -5.09 -2.66 -4.69
CA ILE A 180 -5.94 -1.71 -3.96
C ILE A 180 -6.99 -2.47 -3.15
N GLU A 181 -6.84 -2.43 -1.83
CA GLU A 181 -7.85 -2.92 -0.89
C GLU A 181 -8.94 -1.87 -0.67
N ARG A 182 -10.17 -2.35 -0.44
CA ARG A 182 -11.36 -1.49 -0.33
C ARG A 182 -12.31 -2.00 0.74
N GLY A 183 -12.96 -1.09 1.45
CA GLY A 183 -13.96 -1.47 2.42
C GLY A 183 -14.66 -0.31 3.08
N ILE A 184 -15.79 -0.57 3.73
CA ILE A 184 -16.48 0.44 4.52
C ILE A 184 -15.95 0.41 5.96
N GLN A 185 -15.47 1.56 6.44
CA GLN A 185 -15.04 1.75 7.82
C GLN A 185 -15.80 2.94 8.42
N GLY A 186 -16.78 2.64 9.27
CA GLY A 186 -17.64 3.65 9.89
C GLY A 186 -18.45 4.41 8.84
N GLU A 187 -18.21 5.72 8.73
CA GLU A 187 -18.91 6.62 7.80
C GLU A 187 -18.15 6.83 6.47
N HIS A 188 -17.10 6.06 6.21
CA HIS A 188 -16.25 6.21 5.03
C HIS A 188 -16.14 4.92 4.22
N TYR A 189 -16.01 5.07 2.91
CA TYR A 189 -15.52 4.04 2.02
C TYR A 189 -14.03 4.26 1.83
N VAL A 190 -13.23 3.33 2.35
CA VAL A 190 -11.78 3.43 2.43
C VAL A 190 -11.18 2.72 1.23
N LEU A 191 -10.25 3.40 0.57
CA LEU A 191 -9.31 2.82 -0.40
C LEU A 191 -7.94 2.76 0.27
N GLU A 192 -7.27 1.61 0.15
CA GLU A 192 -6.00 1.33 0.82
C GLU A 192 -5.03 0.69 -0.18
N GLY A 193 -3.83 1.25 -0.31
CA GLY A 193 -2.80 0.72 -1.19
C GLY A 193 -2.01 -0.39 -0.50
N GLY A 194 -2.37 -1.65 -0.72
CA GLY A 194 -1.69 -2.81 -0.13
C GLY A 194 -0.26 -2.99 -0.66
N CYS A 195 -0.01 -2.53 -1.88
CA CYS A 195 1.31 -2.42 -2.51
C CYS A 195 1.27 -1.36 -3.62
N PHE A 196 2.40 -1.15 -4.31
CA PHE A 196 2.41 -0.30 -5.50
C PHE A 196 1.60 -0.92 -6.65
N SER A 197 0.71 -0.12 -7.22
CA SER A 197 0.02 -0.38 -8.47
C SER A 197 0.90 0.13 -9.61
N GLU A 198 1.77 -0.74 -10.12
CA GLU A 198 2.81 -0.35 -11.08
C GLU A 198 2.33 -0.47 -12.54
N PHE A 199 2.52 0.62 -13.29
CA PHE A 199 2.23 0.73 -14.72
C PHE A 199 3.55 0.93 -15.48
N LEU A 200 4.01 -0.12 -16.17
CA LEU A 200 5.28 -0.11 -16.87
C LEU A 200 5.15 0.41 -18.31
N LEU A 201 5.88 1.47 -18.63
CA LEU A 201 5.98 2.05 -19.97
C LEU A 201 7.16 1.43 -20.71
N GLU A 202 6.88 0.52 -21.63
CA GLU A 202 7.87 -0.04 -22.56
C GLU A 202 8.07 0.93 -23.74
N LEU A 203 9.01 1.86 -23.60
CA LEU A 203 9.27 2.88 -24.62
C LEU A 203 10.05 2.30 -25.81
N PRO A 204 9.61 2.52 -27.06
CA PRO A 204 10.41 2.17 -28.23
C PRO A 204 11.75 2.91 -28.25
N GLU A 205 12.85 2.19 -28.55
CA GLU A 205 14.20 2.77 -28.70
C GLU A 205 14.40 3.58 -30.00
N ALA A 206 13.38 3.65 -30.86
CA ALA A 206 13.48 4.29 -32.17
C ALA A 206 13.52 5.82 -32.05
N ASP A 207 14.44 6.46 -32.79
CA ASP A 207 14.61 7.92 -32.82
C ASP A 207 13.32 8.68 -33.21
N ASP A 208 12.45 8.05 -34.01
CA ASP A 208 11.18 8.64 -34.46
C ASP A 208 10.08 8.66 -33.38
N PHE A 209 10.31 8.01 -32.23
CA PHE A 209 9.39 8.02 -31.09
C PHE A 209 9.55 9.27 -30.21
N HIS A 210 10.62 10.06 -30.37
CA HIS A 210 10.91 11.19 -29.48
C HIS A 210 9.75 12.18 -29.34
N GLU A 211 9.09 12.56 -30.44
CA GLU A 211 7.96 13.49 -30.38
C GLU A 211 6.75 12.89 -29.65
N VAL A 212 6.50 11.59 -29.83
CA VAL A 212 5.43 10.85 -29.13
C VAL A 212 5.75 10.75 -27.64
N ARG A 213 7.02 10.56 -27.29
CA ARG A 213 7.53 10.54 -25.91
C ARG A 213 7.23 11.86 -25.18
N VAL A 214 7.47 13.00 -25.83
CA VAL A 214 7.12 14.31 -25.26
C VAL A 214 5.63 14.43 -25.00
N ILE A 215 4.79 14.01 -25.96
CA ILE A 215 3.32 14.04 -25.80
C ILE A 215 2.89 13.11 -24.67
N LEU A 216 3.46 11.91 -24.57
CA LEU A 216 3.17 10.92 -23.54
C LEU A 216 3.41 11.51 -22.14
N PHE A 217 4.61 11.98 -21.85
CA PHE A 217 4.96 12.44 -20.50
C PHE A 217 4.19 13.71 -20.10
N LYS A 218 3.98 14.64 -21.03
CA LYS A 218 3.10 15.80 -20.77
C LYS A 218 1.63 15.41 -20.60
N THR A 219 1.19 14.31 -21.19
CA THR A 219 -0.16 13.77 -20.98
C THR A 219 -0.27 13.12 -19.61
N LEU A 220 0.75 12.41 -19.15
CA LEU A 220 0.79 11.88 -17.78
C LEU A 220 0.74 13.01 -16.75
N ASP A 221 1.51 14.08 -16.97
CA ASP A 221 1.47 15.30 -16.14
C ASP A 221 0.10 16.03 -16.20
N ALA A 222 -0.61 15.95 -17.34
CA ALA A 222 -1.99 16.42 -17.41
C ALA A 222 -2.93 15.58 -16.53
N MET A 223 -2.77 14.25 -16.58
CA MET A 223 -3.61 13.31 -15.86
C MET A 223 -3.42 13.43 -14.34
N THR A 224 -2.18 13.59 -13.86
CA THR A 224 -1.89 13.80 -12.43
C THR A 224 -2.59 15.06 -11.88
N HIS A 225 -2.70 16.10 -12.70
CA HIS A 225 -3.27 17.37 -12.28
C HIS A 225 -4.81 17.44 -12.39
N TYR A 226 -5.39 16.85 -13.44
CA TYR A 226 -6.82 17.00 -13.77
C TYR A 226 -7.70 15.77 -13.51
N LEU A 227 -7.12 14.58 -13.29
CA LEU A 227 -7.86 13.35 -13.00
C LEU A 227 -7.70 12.94 -11.54
N ILE A 228 -6.58 12.31 -11.20
CA ILE A 228 -6.16 11.95 -9.86
C ILE A 228 -4.61 12.04 -9.79
N PRO A 229 -4.00 12.30 -8.63
CA PRO A 229 -2.57 12.24 -8.46
C PRO A 229 -2.10 10.80 -8.64
N PHE A 230 -0.87 10.65 -9.10
CA PHE A 230 -0.13 9.40 -9.10
C PHE A 230 1.34 9.75 -9.34
N ASN A 231 2.23 8.80 -9.05
CA ASN A 231 3.65 8.97 -9.30
C ASN A 231 3.96 8.77 -10.79
N THR A 232 4.40 9.82 -11.47
CA THR A 232 5.02 9.72 -12.81
C THR A 232 6.45 9.20 -12.67
N PRO A 233 7.11 8.75 -13.75
CA PRO A 233 8.51 8.32 -13.65
C PRO A 233 9.41 9.41 -13.06
N ALA A 234 9.17 10.67 -13.42
CA ALA A 234 9.94 11.80 -12.93
C ALA A 234 9.70 12.12 -11.44
N THR A 235 8.48 11.94 -10.93
CA THR A 235 8.15 12.15 -9.50
C THR A 235 8.40 10.93 -8.63
N PHE A 236 8.56 9.75 -9.24
CA PHE A 236 8.93 8.53 -8.54
C PHE A 236 10.45 8.41 -8.39
N LEU A 237 11.21 8.58 -9.47
CA LEU A 237 12.65 8.32 -9.52
C LEU A 237 13.49 9.50 -10.03
N GLY A 238 12.91 10.47 -10.75
CA GLY A 238 13.65 11.52 -11.45
C GLY A 238 13.96 12.79 -10.63
N GLU A 239 14.25 13.90 -11.35
CA GLU A 239 14.59 15.21 -10.78
C GLU A 239 13.48 15.81 -9.88
N GLY A 240 12.26 15.28 -9.95
CA GLY A 240 11.14 15.65 -9.08
C GLY A 240 10.79 14.60 -8.03
N SER A 241 11.68 13.63 -7.77
CA SER A 241 11.40 12.50 -6.89
C SER A 241 11.06 12.94 -5.47
N TYR A 242 9.92 12.46 -4.96
CA TYR A 242 9.52 12.70 -3.57
C TYR A 242 10.34 11.86 -2.59
N TYR A 243 10.59 10.60 -2.92
CA TYR A 243 11.28 9.65 -2.04
C TYR A 243 12.80 9.80 -2.11
N ASN A 244 13.35 10.26 -3.24
CA ASN A 244 14.78 10.55 -3.43
C ASN A 244 15.07 12.06 -3.51
N HIS A 245 14.32 12.87 -2.75
CA HIS A 245 14.37 14.34 -2.83
C HIS A 245 15.79 14.92 -2.65
N GLU A 246 16.62 14.30 -1.82
CA GLU A 246 18.00 14.74 -1.59
C GLU A 246 18.88 14.45 -2.81
N VAL A 247 18.74 13.28 -3.44
CA VAL A 247 19.49 12.90 -4.65
C VAL A 247 19.05 13.79 -5.82
N ALA A 248 17.74 14.04 -5.94
CA ALA A 248 17.18 14.95 -6.93
C ALA A 248 17.71 16.39 -6.73
N GLY A 249 17.82 16.85 -5.48
CA GLY A 249 18.43 18.14 -5.14
C GLY A 249 19.90 18.22 -5.53
N ALA A 250 20.68 17.18 -5.25
CA ALA A 250 22.09 17.10 -5.65
C ALA A 250 22.25 17.07 -7.17
N TYR A 251 21.41 16.30 -7.88
CA TYR A 251 21.38 16.29 -9.34
C TYR A 251 21.09 17.67 -9.92
N ALA A 252 20.13 18.42 -9.37
CA ALA A 252 19.84 19.79 -9.82
C ALA A 252 21.08 20.71 -9.72
N SER A 253 21.89 20.56 -8.67
CA SER A 253 23.16 21.29 -8.50
C SER A 253 24.26 20.83 -9.45
N LEU A 254 24.34 19.53 -9.75
CA LEU A 254 25.41 18.92 -10.54
C LEU A 254 25.07 18.62 -12.00
N LYS A 255 23.86 18.96 -12.46
CA LYS A 255 23.28 18.55 -13.75
C LYS A 255 24.23 18.67 -14.95
N GLN A 256 24.93 19.80 -15.07
CA GLN A 256 25.89 20.01 -16.18
C GLN A 256 27.08 19.05 -16.13
N MET A 257 27.57 18.73 -14.92
CA MET A 257 28.68 17.82 -14.74
C MET A 257 28.26 16.38 -15.02
N VAL A 258 27.13 15.96 -14.45
CA VAL A 258 26.59 14.61 -14.64
C VAL A 258 26.32 14.31 -16.12
N SER A 259 25.84 15.29 -16.89
CA SER A 259 25.55 15.12 -18.33
C SER A 259 26.77 14.79 -19.21
N ALA A 260 27.98 14.98 -18.69
CA ALA A 260 29.23 14.78 -19.42
C ALA A 260 30.18 13.77 -18.75
N ALA A 261 29.81 13.22 -17.60
CA ALA A 261 30.66 12.39 -16.77
C ALA A 261 30.18 10.94 -16.71
N THR A 262 31.14 10.02 -16.63
CA THR A 262 30.92 8.61 -16.29
C THR A 262 30.74 8.44 -14.77
N VAL A 263 30.22 7.28 -14.34
CA VAL A 263 30.08 6.94 -12.91
C VAL A 263 31.43 7.02 -12.21
N GLU A 264 32.51 6.55 -12.83
CA GLU A 264 33.85 6.59 -12.25
C GLU A 264 34.36 8.03 -12.07
N GLN A 265 34.10 8.89 -13.06
CA GLN A 265 34.48 10.31 -12.98
C GLN A 265 33.66 11.06 -11.93
N MET A 266 32.37 10.72 -11.79
CA MET A 266 31.53 11.28 -10.73
C MET A 266 31.98 10.81 -9.35
N THR A 267 32.37 9.54 -9.23
CA THR A 267 32.90 8.97 -7.98
C THR A 267 34.20 9.67 -7.57
N GLU A 268 35.15 9.82 -8.49
CA GLU A 268 36.39 10.57 -8.23
C GLU A 268 36.10 12.02 -7.84
N TYR A 269 35.14 12.66 -8.51
CA TYR A 269 34.74 14.03 -8.18
C TYR A 269 34.19 14.14 -6.76
N LEU A 270 33.29 13.24 -6.34
CA LEU A 270 32.71 13.22 -4.99
C LEU A 270 33.77 12.98 -3.90
N LEU A 271 34.76 12.11 -4.16
CA LEU A 271 35.81 11.78 -3.20
C LEU A 271 36.90 12.87 -3.07
N THR A 272 37.14 13.63 -4.13
CA THR A 272 38.25 14.61 -4.18
C THR A 272 37.81 16.05 -3.93
N THR A 273 36.53 16.34 -4.08
CA THR A 273 35.97 17.69 -3.89
C THR A 273 35.54 17.87 -2.43
N PRO A 274 36.00 18.93 -1.74
CA PRO A 274 35.52 19.23 -0.40
C PRO A 274 34.01 19.49 -0.37
N ASP A 275 33.33 19.03 0.68
CA ASP A 275 31.87 19.12 0.84
C ASP A 275 31.31 20.53 0.59
N GLU A 276 32.00 21.58 1.05
CA GLU A 276 31.52 22.96 0.87
C GLU A 276 31.52 23.42 -0.60
N GLN A 277 32.19 22.68 -1.48
CA GLN A 277 32.31 22.97 -2.92
C GLN A 277 31.38 22.12 -3.78
N LEU A 278 30.73 21.10 -3.22
CA LEU A 278 29.82 20.21 -3.94
C LEU A 278 28.46 20.85 -4.27
N GLY A 279 28.05 21.88 -3.52
CA GLY A 279 26.86 22.67 -3.83
C GLY A 279 25.52 22.00 -3.44
N PHE A 280 25.57 20.97 -2.61
CA PHE A 280 24.42 20.33 -1.96
C PHE A 280 24.83 19.86 -0.55
N ASP A 281 23.85 19.48 0.27
CA ASP A 281 24.11 18.96 1.62
C ASP A 281 24.51 17.48 1.55
N THR A 282 25.74 17.16 1.96
CA THR A 282 26.31 15.81 1.94
C THR A 282 25.91 15.00 3.17
N TRP A 283 25.51 15.67 4.26
CA TRP A 283 25.25 15.08 5.57
C TRP A 283 24.28 13.92 5.53
N SER A 284 23.23 14.04 4.73
CA SER A 284 22.17 13.04 4.69
C SER A 284 22.60 11.71 4.06
N PHE A 285 23.68 11.74 3.28
CA PHE A 285 24.24 10.57 2.61
C PHE A 285 25.43 9.96 3.34
N THR A 286 26.20 10.78 4.05
CA THR A 286 27.51 10.38 4.59
C THR A 286 27.66 10.57 6.10
N GLY A 287 26.67 11.19 6.75
CA GLY A 287 26.75 11.57 8.16
C GLY A 287 27.95 12.49 8.45
N ASP A 288 28.62 12.26 9.58
CA ASP A 288 29.79 13.05 10.01
C ASP A 288 31.09 12.70 9.25
N GLU A 289 31.13 11.60 8.49
CA GLU A 289 32.39 11.00 8.02
C GLU A 289 32.72 11.31 6.54
N GLY A 290 31.84 12.01 5.82
CA GLY A 290 32.02 12.31 4.40
C GLY A 290 31.92 11.05 3.52
N PHE A 291 32.05 11.21 2.20
CA PHE A 291 31.90 10.07 1.28
C PHE A 291 33.07 9.08 1.42
N ASP A 292 32.75 7.83 1.78
CA ASP A 292 33.63 6.70 1.50
C ASP A 292 33.49 6.23 0.04
N GLU A 293 34.40 5.34 -0.40
CA GLU A 293 34.46 4.89 -1.81
C GLU A 293 33.16 4.21 -2.26
N GLU A 294 32.57 3.36 -1.41
CA GLU A 294 31.36 2.60 -1.72
C GLU A 294 30.12 3.52 -1.78
N SER A 295 30.00 4.45 -0.84
CA SER A 295 28.92 5.44 -0.78
C SER A 295 29.02 6.45 -1.93
N ALA A 296 30.23 6.87 -2.29
CA ALA A 296 30.47 7.74 -3.44
C ALA A 296 30.08 7.05 -4.76
N GLU A 297 30.45 5.78 -4.93
CA GLU A 297 30.13 5.01 -6.14
C GLU A 297 28.61 4.82 -6.28
N ARG A 298 27.92 4.43 -5.20
CA ARG A 298 26.45 4.30 -5.19
C ARG A 298 25.77 5.63 -5.49
N PHE A 299 26.24 6.74 -4.89
CA PHE A 299 25.67 8.06 -5.12
C PHE A 299 25.92 8.57 -6.55
N ALA A 300 27.11 8.36 -7.09
CA ALA A 300 27.45 8.66 -8.47
C ALA A 300 26.55 7.90 -9.46
N ALA A 301 26.31 6.60 -9.22
CA ALA A 301 25.41 5.79 -10.02
C ALA A 301 23.98 6.35 -10.00
N MET A 302 23.45 6.70 -8.83
CA MET A 302 22.12 7.33 -8.72
C MET A 302 22.03 8.67 -9.48
N LEU A 303 23.06 9.52 -9.42
CA LEU A 303 23.07 10.78 -10.17
C LEU A 303 23.02 10.55 -11.69
N VAL A 304 23.76 9.57 -12.20
CA VAL A 304 23.75 9.19 -13.62
C VAL A 304 22.39 8.60 -14.01
N GLU A 305 21.82 7.71 -13.20
CA GLU A 305 20.49 7.15 -13.43
C GLU A 305 19.40 8.25 -13.48
N ILE A 306 19.47 9.26 -12.59
CA ILE A 306 18.53 10.40 -12.62
C ILE A 306 18.69 11.18 -13.92
N HIS A 307 19.93 11.38 -14.37
CA HIS A 307 20.18 12.08 -15.63
C HIS A 307 19.55 11.35 -16.82
N GLU A 308 19.80 10.06 -16.94
CA GLU A 308 19.23 9.21 -17.99
C GLU A 308 17.70 9.24 -17.96
N LEU A 309 17.11 9.06 -16.79
CA LEU A 309 15.66 9.12 -16.62
C LEU A 309 15.08 10.50 -16.95
N THR A 310 15.81 11.58 -16.63
CA THR A 310 15.39 12.97 -16.93
C THR A 310 15.38 13.21 -18.44
N GLU A 311 16.38 12.74 -19.18
CA GLU A 311 16.42 12.84 -20.66
C GLU A 311 15.32 11.99 -21.33
N LEU A 312 14.93 10.90 -20.69
CA LEU A 312 13.85 10.03 -21.15
C LEU A 312 12.45 10.61 -20.86
N SER A 313 12.22 11.11 -19.64
CA SER A 313 10.87 11.34 -19.11
C SER A 313 10.60 12.74 -18.54
N GLY A 314 11.60 13.61 -18.47
CA GLY A 314 11.51 14.95 -17.84
C GLY A 314 10.74 16.02 -18.62
N PHE A 315 9.62 15.65 -19.25
CA PHE A 315 8.76 16.57 -19.99
C PHE A 315 7.49 16.89 -19.20
N TYR A 316 7.37 18.16 -18.79
CA TYR A 316 6.24 18.65 -18.00
C TYR A 316 5.39 19.64 -18.80
N LEU A 317 4.12 19.80 -18.40
CA LEU A 317 3.29 20.89 -18.89
C LEU A 317 3.82 22.24 -18.37
N GLY A 318 3.77 23.24 -19.22
CA GLY A 318 4.08 24.62 -18.90
C GLY A 318 2.97 25.34 -18.14
N ALA A 319 3.14 26.66 -17.97
CA ALA A 319 2.28 27.47 -17.13
C ALA A 319 0.81 27.58 -17.62
N ASP A 320 0.58 27.60 -18.93
CA ASP A 320 -0.78 27.61 -19.52
C ASP A 320 -1.18 26.18 -19.94
N LYS A 321 -1.39 25.33 -18.94
CA LYS A 321 -1.70 23.90 -19.12
C LYS A 321 -2.84 23.65 -20.11
N PRO A 322 -4.01 24.35 -20.04
CA PRO A 322 -5.10 24.10 -20.98
C PRO A 322 -4.73 24.41 -22.43
N GLN A 323 -4.00 25.50 -22.70
CA GLN A 323 -3.60 25.84 -24.06
C GLN A 323 -2.55 24.87 -24.60
N GLU A 324 -1.64 24.42 -23.74
CA GLU A 324 -0.63 23.43 -24.11
C GLU A 324 -1.26 22.07 -24.39
N MET A 325 -2.19 21.59 -23.56
CA MET A 325 -2.95 20.35 -23.83
C MET A 325 -3.69 20.40 -25.18
N ARG A 326 -4.29 21.55 -25.54
CA ARG A 326 -4.91 21.74 -26.87
C ARG A 326 -3.89 21.63 -28.01
N THR A 327 -2.67 22.12 -27.78
CA THR A 327 -1.57 22.04 -28.75
C THR A 327 -1.08 20.60 -28.91
N LEU A 328 -0.84 19.90 -27.81
CA LEU A 328 -0.45 18.48 -27.79
C LEU A 328 -1.49 17.61 -28.50
N ARG A 329 -2.79 17.83 -28.20
CA ARG A 329 -3.89 17.14 -28.87
C ARG A 329 -3.86 17.37 -30.39
N ARG A 330 -3.65 18.61 -30.83
CA ARG A 330 -3.55 18.93 -32.26
C ARG A 330 -2.34 18.22 -32.90
N GLN A 331 -1.18 18.27 -32.26
CA GLN A 331 0.04 17.62 -32.74
C GLN A 331 -0.15 16.11 -32.87
N ALA A 332 -0.75 15.45 -31.88
CA ALA A 332 -1.07 14.03 -31.93
C ALA A 332 -2.02 13.69 -33.09
N LEU A 333 -3.07 14.49 -33.31
CA LEU A 333 -4.00 14.32 -34.43
C LEU A 333 -3.33 14.53 -35.80
N GLU A 334 -2.39 15.47 -35.90
CA GLU A 334 -1.61 15.72 -37.12
C GLU A 334 -0.62 14.58 -37.40
N ALA A 335 0.08 14.09 -36.38
CA ALA A 335 0.99 12.96 -36.50
C ALA A 335 0.27 11.67 -36.94
N MET A 336 -0.91 11.38 -36.38
CA MET A 336 -1.75 10.28 -36.84
C MET A 336 -2.15 10.42 -38.32
N LYS A 337 -2.55 11.63 -38.76
CA LYS A 337 -2.89 11.88 -40.17
C LYS A 337 -1.68 11.77 -41.11
N ALA A 338 -0.49 12.06 -40.62
CA ALA A 338 0.75 11.91 -41.35
C ALA A 338 1.20 10.44 -41.50
N GLY A 339 0.53 9.50 -40.83
CA GLY A 339 0.80 8.06 -40.96
C GLY A 339 1.92 7.55 -40.05
N THR A 340 2.09 8.13 -38.87
CA THR A 340 3.03 7.60 -37.86
C THR A 340 2.68 6.16 -37.44
N PRO A 341 3.67 5.28 -37.22
CA PRO A 341 3.45 3.92 -36.75
C PRO A 341 2.80 3.87 -35.35
N TYR A 342 2.94 4.94 -34.56
CA TYR A 342 2.46 5.06 -33.18
C TYR A 342 1.01 5.58 -33.08
N SER A 343 0.20 5.36 -34.12
CA SER A 343 -1.15 5.92 -34.20
C SER A 343 -2.09 5.43 -33.10
N ASP A 344 -1.93 4.20 -32.62
CA ASP A 344 -2.76 3.68 -31.53
C ASP A 344 -2.38 4.30 -30.18
N THR A 345 -1.09 4.45 -29.88
CA THR A 345 -0.61 5.21 -28.72
C THR A 345 -1.15 6.63 -28.73
N LEU A 346 -0.98 7.35 -29.84
CA LEU A 346 -1.46 8.73 -29.98
C LEU A 346 -2.97 8.85 -29.82
N ARG A 347 -3.74 7.84 -30.25
CA ARG A 347 -5.19 7.81 -30.05
C ARG A 347 -5.56 7.76 -28.57
N VAL A 348 -4.88 6.92 -27.79
CA VAL A 348 -5.10 6.83 -26.33
C VAL A 348 -4.68 8.14 -25.65
N LEU A 349 -3.54 8.72 -26.03
CA LEU A 349 -3.08 10.01 -25.50
C LEU A 349 -4.07 11.14 -25.81
N VAL A 350 -4.65 11.16 -27.01
CA VAL A 350 -5.73 12.12 -27.36
C VAL A 350 -6.96 11.93 -26.47
N GLN A 351 -7.37 10.69 -26.18
CA GLN A 351 -8.50 10.43 -25.27
C GLN A 351 -8.22 10.95 -23.86
N ALA A 352 -7.00 10.71 -23.34
CA ALA A 352 -6.58 11.22 -22.04
C ALA A 352 -6.57 12.76 -22.01
N LEU A 353 -5.99 13.41 -23.02
CA LEU A 353 -5.96 14.87 -23.14
C LEU A 353 -7.37 15.47 -23.27
N GLU A 354 -8.28 14.83 -24.01
CA GLU A 354 -9.66 15.29 -24.13
C GLU A 354 -10.42 15.23 -22.80
N LEU A 355 -10.21 14.17 -22.01
CA LEU A 355 -10.78 14.07 -20.67
C LEU A 355 -10.23 15.15 -19.74
N CYS A 356 -8.91 15.35 -19.73
CA CYS A 356 -8.25 16.39 -18.91
C CYS A 356 -8.73 17.80 -19.32
N LEU A 357 -8.85 18.07 -20.63
CA LEU A 357 -9.38 19.35 -21.14
C LEU A 357 -10.82 19.58 -20.71
N SER A 358 -11.68 18.55 -20.75
CA SER A 358 -13.06 18.67 -20.29
C SER A 358 -13.14 19.05 -18.81
N LYS A 359 -12.26 18.49 -17.97
CA LYS A 359 -12.14 18.83 -16.54
C LYS A 359 -11.64 20.27 -16.35
N ALA A 360 -10.60 20.65 -17.08
CA ALA A 360 -10.06 22.01 -17.02
C ALA A 360 -11.12 23.07 -17.42
N GLU A 361 -11.95 22.80 -18.43
CA GLU A 361 -13.03 23.68 -18.86
C GLU A 361 -14.15 23.83 -17.82
N GLN A 362 -14.32 22.85 -16.94
CA GLN A 362 -15.22 22.90 -15.79
C GLN A 362 -14.61 23.66 -14.59
N GLY A 363 -13.35 24.12 -14.72
CA GLY A 363 -12.61 24.73 -13.62
C GLY A 363 -12.17 23.72 -12.55
N TYR A 364 -12.21 22.42 -12.86
CA TYR A 364 -11.81 21.36 -11.95
C TYR A 364 -10.29 21.20 -11.92
N CYS A 365 -9.74 21.05 -10.72
CA CYS A 365 -8.37 20.66 -10.45
C CYS A 365 -8.40 19.73 -9.24
N PHE A 366 -7.67 18.62 -9.28
CA PHE A 366 -7.68 17.65 -8.19
C PHE A 366 -6.89 18.14 -6.96
N ASP A 367 -5.98 19.10 -7.12
CA ASP A 367 -5.10 19.64 -6.05
C ASP A 367 -5.81 20.31 -4.86
N HIS A 368 -7.14 20.40 -4.87
CA HIS A 368 -7.90 21.00 -3.78
C HIS A 368 -8.56 19.89 -2.93
N ASP A 369 -8.11 19.77 -1.67
CA ASP A 369 -8.75 19.05 -0.54
C ASP A 369 -8.34 17.60 -0.18
N LEU A 370 -7.24 17.03 -0.69
CA LEU A 370 -6.80 15.70 -0.21
C LEU A 370 -6.41 15.69 1.28
N HIS A 371 -5.73 16.73 1.74
CA HIS A 371 -5.27 16.81 3.14
C HIS A 371 -6.40 16.99 4.16
N SER A 372 -7.64 17.26 3.73
CA SER A 372 -8.81 17.39 4.62
C SER A 372 -9.64 16.10 4.70
N MET A 373 -9.32 15.07 3.89
CA MET A 373 -10.03 13.79 3.90
C MET A 373 -9.58 12.89 5.06
N ALA A 374 -10.53 12.16 5.65
CA ALA A 374 -10.24 11.26 6.77
C ALA A 374 -9.35 10.09 6.32
N GLY A 375 -8.39 9.68 7.15
CA GLY A 375 -7.54 8.53 6.87
C GLY A 375 -6.35 8.79 5.95
N THR A 376 -6.13 10.04 5.50
CA THR A 376 -4.79 10.42 5.05
C THR A 376 -3.86 10.33 6.25
N ALA A 377 -2.69 9.69 6.09
CA ALA A 377 -1.70 9.68 7.15
C ALA A 377 -1.41 11.15 7.52
N SER A 378 -1.42 11.46 8.81
CA SER A 378 -1.33 12.83 9.31
C SER A 378 -0.03 13.56 8.92
N ASP A 379 0.91 12.87 8.26
CA ASP A 379 2.13 13.42 7.71
C ASP A 379 2.45 12.74 6.36
N GLY A 380 2.34 13.49 5.27
CA GLY A 380 3.14 13.27 4.05
C GLY A 380 2.62 12.27 3.02
N MET A 381 1.89 11.21 3.39
CA MET A 381 1.57 10.11 2.45
C MET A 381 0.08 9.89 2.19
N THR A 382 -0.30 9.78 0.91
CA THR A 382 -1.68 9.60 0.44
C THR A 382 -1.86 8.30 -0.35
N PHE A 383 -3.07 7.72 -0.36
CA PHE A 383 -3.42 6.53 -1.16
C PHE A 383 -2.91 6.60 -2.61
N PHE A 384 -3.00 7.77 -3.25
CA PHE A 384 -2.65 7.97 -4.66
C PHE A 384 -1.16 7.78 -4.97
N GLU A 385 -0.29 7.92 -3.98
CA GLU A 385 1.15 7.65 -4.15
C GLU A 385 1.45 6.16 -4.32
N SER A 386 0.52 5.27 -3.95
CA SER A 386 0.62 3.85 -4.28
C SER A 386 0.42 3.55 -5.77
N ILE A 387 -0.05 4.52 -6.57
CA ILE A 387 -0.19 4.37 -8.02
C ILE A 387 1.07 4.93 -8.69
N VAL A 388 1.79 4.08 -9.42
CA VAL A 388 3.11 4.43 -9.96
C VAL A 388 3.18 4.09 -11.43
N VAL A 389 3.66 5.04 -12.23
CA VAL A 389 4.05 4.83 -13.62
C VAL A 389 5.57 4.82 -13.68
N GLN A 390 6.13 3.78 -14.29
CA GLN A 390 7.58 3.61 -14.44
C GLN A 390 7.95 3.49 -15.91
N VAL A 391 9.15 3.92 -16.28
CA VAL A 391 9.73 3.60 -17.59
C VAL A 391 10.46 2.27 -17.47
N SER A 392 10.25 1.37 -18.43
CA SER A 392 11.04 0.15 -18.52
C SER A 392 12.51 0.50 -18.75
N GLY A 393 13.37 0.08 -17.84
CA GLY A 393 14.79 0.43 -17.81
C GLY A 393 15.47 -0.17 -16.58
N ASP A 394 16.79 -0.04 -16.52
CA ASP A 394 17.61 -0.52 -15.41
C ASP A 394 18.04 0.67 -14.55
N PHE A 395 17.22 1.00 -13.54
CA PHE A 395 17.51 2.06 -12.55
C PHE A 395 17.56 1.47 -11.13
N PRO A 396 18.40 0.45 -10.87
CA PRO A 396 18.34 -0.34 -9.65
C PRO A 396 18.68 0.49 -8.42
N ASN A 397 19.62 1.44 -8.53
CA ASN A 397 20.04 2.24 -7.38
C ASN A 397 18.93 3.23 -6.97
N LEU A 398 18.27 3.86 -7.95
CA LEU A 398 17.13 4.74 -7.67
C LEU A 398 15.91 3.98 -7.16
N LEU A 399 15.62 2.79 -7.70
CA LEU A 399 14.50 1.96 -7.25
C LEU A 399 14.69 1.53 -5.80
N ASP A 400 15.87 0.99 -5.47
CA ASP A 400 16.19 0.58 -4.10
C ASP A 400 16.05 1.75 -3.12
N SER A 401 16.61 2.93 -3.47
CA SER A 401 16.50 4.15 -2.66
C SER A 401 15.05 4.62 -2.50
N THR A 402 14.24 4.58 -3.57
CA THR A 402 12.83 4.99 -3.50
C THR A 402 12.00 4.07 -2.61
N TYR A 403 12.20 2.75 -2.72
CA TYR A 403 11.49 1.79 -1.88
C TYR A 403 11.89 1.93 -0.41
N GLU A 404 13.18 2.13 -0.11
CA GLU A 404 13.66 2.44 1.24
C GLU A 404 13.02 3.73 1.79
N GLY A 405 12.96 4.78 0.97
CA GLY A 405 12.33 6.05 1.33
C GLY A 405 10.84 5.91 1.62
N TYR A 406 10.11 5.15 0.79
CA TYR A 406 8.70 4.85 1.00
C TYR A 406 8.47 4.05 2.30
N ASP A 407 9.22 2.97 2.52
CA ASP A 407 9.13 2.12 3.72
C ASP A 407 9.42 2.93 5.00
N GLY A 408 10.38 3.86 4.93
CA GLY A 408 10.68 4.79 6.01
C GLY A 408 9.50 5.69 6.37
N GLN A 409 8.77 6.20 5.36
CA GLN A 409 7.61 7.08 5.55
C GLN A 409 6.37 6.34 6.07
N VAL A 410 6.15 5.09 5.66
CA VAL A 410 5.04 4.26 6.19
C VAL A 410 5.40 3.51 7.48
N HIS A 411 6.59 3.76 8.04
CA HIS A 411 7.15 3.15 9.24
C HIS A 411 7.05 1.60 9.25
N GLY A 412 7.07 0.98 8.06
CA GLY A 412 6.93 -0.47 7.86
C GLY A 412 5.63 -1.10 8.39
N CYS A 413 4.61 -0.32 8.76
CA CYS A 413 3.40 -0.83 9.43
C CYS A 413 2.08 -0.20 8.95
N GLY A 414 2.11 0.81 8.07
CA GLY A 414 0.90 1.45 7.54
C GLY A 414 0.75 1.25 6.04
N TYR A 415 -0.46 1.01 5.57
CA TYR A 415 -0.80 1.15 4.16
C TYR A 415 -1.38 2.55 3.93
N PRO A 416 -0.96 3.28 2.89
CA PRO A 416 -1.53 4.57 2.58
C PRO A 416 -3.01 4.40 2.22
N ALA A 417 -3.87 5.14 2.90
CA ALA A 417 -5.30 5.04 2.73
C ALA A 417 -5.96 6.40 2.51
N ILE A 418 -7.17 6.37 1.99
CA ILE A 418 -8.05 7.52 1.91
C ILE A 418 -9.49 7.09 2.23
N GLY A 419 -10.12 7.80 3.15
CA GLY A 419 -11.51 7.59 3.54
C GLY A 419 -12.43 8.55 2.80
N LEU A 420 -13.22 8.02 1.87
CA LEU A 420 -14.19 8.79 1.10
C LEU A 420 -15.54 8.84 1.84
N PRO A 421 -16.14 10.01 2.06
CA PRO A 421 -17.33 10.15 2.90
C PRO A 421 -18.57 9.49 2.30
N LEU A 422 -19.36 8.80 3.14
CA LEU A 422 -20.65 8.20 2.77
C LEU A 422 -21.85 9.09 3.12
N LYS A 423 -21.63 10.34 3.50
CA LYS A 423 -22.68 11.32 3.83
C LYS A 423 -23.23 11.99 2.58
N GLY A 424 -24.54 12.22 2.50
CA GLY A 424 -25.25 12.54 1.25
C GLY A 424 -24.62 13.61 0.34
N PRO A 425 -24.44 14.86 0.79
CA PRO A 425 -23.87 15.91 -0.06
C PRO A 425 -22.43 15.63 -0.47
N GLU A 426 -21.65 14.96 0.37
CA GLU A 426 -20.22 14.67 0.18
C GLU A 426 -20.03 13.42 -0.68
N MET A 427 -20.90 12.42 -0.59
CA MET A 427 -20.88 11.24 -1.46
C MET A 427 -21.03 11.66 -2.93
N ALA A 428 -21.97 12.56 -3.23
CA ALA A 428 -22.21 13.04 -4.58
C ALA A 428 -21.14 14.02 -5.07
N SER A 429 -20.61 14.87 -4.19
CA SER A 429 -19.66 15.93 -4.56
C SER A 429 -18.18 15.54 -4.47
N GLN A 430 -17.84 14.47 -3.72
CA GLN A 430 -16.46 14.01 -3.50
C GLN A 430 -16.30 12.53 -3.86
N THR A 431 -17.00 11.62 -3.16
CA THR A 431 -16.78 10.17 -3.29
C THR A 431 -16.98 9.67 -4.72
N LEU A 432 -18.14 9.95 -5.34
CA LEU A 432 -18.41 9.47 -6.69
C LEU A 432 -17.51 10.10 -7.77
N PRO A 433 -17.24 11.42 -7.76
CA PRO A 433 -16.23 12.00 -8.64
C PRO A 433 -14.86 11.33 -8.50
N ILE A 434 -14.36 11.16 -7.27
CA ILE A 434 -13.03 10.56 -7.02
C ILE A 434 -12.99 9.11 -7.53
N LEU A 435 -14.01 8.30 -7.24
CA LEU A 435 -14.05 6.91 -7.72
C LEU A 435 -14.10 6.83 -9.26
N ARG A 436 -14.87 7.71 -9.90
CA ARG A 436 -14.97 7.76 -11.38
C ARG A 436 -13.66 8.23 -12.01
N ASP A 437 -13.03 9.24 -11.44
CA ASP A 437 -11.79 9.80 -11.97
C ASP A 437 -10.63 8.83 -11.73
N THR A 438 -10.62 8.13 -10.61
CA THR A 438 -9.68 7.02 -10.33
C THR A 438 -9.85 5.91 -11.35
N ALA A 439 -11.08 5.42 -11.58
CA ALA A 439 -11.34 4.37 -12.57
C ALA A 439 -10.93 4.80 -13.98
N ALA A 440 -11.28 6.03 -14.40
CA ALA A 440 -10.94 6.55 -15.71
C ALA A 440 -9.42 6.71 -15.89
N CYS A 441 -8.73 7.23 -14.87
CA CYS A 441 -7.29 7.41 -14.88
C CYS A 441 -6.57 6.06 -15.00
N ILE A 442 -6.88 5.10 -14.13
CA ILE A 442 -6.25 3.77 -14.13
C ILE A 442 -6.51 3.03 -15.44
N GLN A 443 -7.73 3.11 -15.99
CA GLN A 443 -8.03 2.53 -17.31
C GLN A 443 -7.23 3.18 -18.43
N LEU A 444 -7.01 4.50 -18.39
CA LEU A 444 -6.18 5.20 -19.37
C LEU A 444 -4.71 4.81 -19.22
N LEU A 445 -4.18 4.70 -18.00
CA LEU A 445 -2.82 4.23 -17.75
C LEU A 445 -2.60 2.82 -18.30
N GLY A 446 -3.52 1.89 -18.03
CA GLY A 446 -3.47 0.54 -18.60
C GLY A 446 -3.46 0.55 -20.13
N LYS A 447 -4.36 1.31 -20.77
CA LYS A 447 -4.39 1.45 -22.24
C LYS A 447 -3.14 2.10 -22.81
N ILE A 448 -2.56 3.08 -22.11
CA ILE A 448 -1.30 3.70 -22.52
C ILE A 448 -0.21 2.62 -22.56
N CYS A 449 -0.05 1.86 -21.48
CA CYS A 449 0.94 0.78 -21.40
C CYS A 449 0.72 -0.28 -22.50
N GLU A 450 -0.52 -0.75 -22.68
CA GLU A 450 -0.88 -1.72 -23.73
C GLU A 450 -0.64 -1.20 -25.16
N SER A 451 -0.76 0.11 -25.38
CA SER A 451 -0.57 0.72 -26.68
C SER A 451 0.89 1.03 -27.03
N LEU A 452 1.79 0.95 -26.05
CA LEU A 452 3.23 1.09 -26.24
C LEU A 452 3.81 -0.27 -26.65
N GLY A 453 4.70 -0.30 -27.63
CA GLY A 453 5.38 -1.54 -28.04
C GLY A 453 4.68 -2.40 -29.11
N THR A 454 3.49 -2.04 -29.59
CA THR A 454 2.92 -2.64 -30.82
C THR A 454 3.18 -1.75 -32.03
N PRO A 455 4.24 -1.96 -32.83
CA PRO A 455 4.26 -1.44 -34.19
C PRO A 455 3.04 -2.01 -34.92
N ASN A 456 2.31 -1.16 -35.65
CA ASN A 456 1.28 -1.64 -36.57
C ASN A 456 1.96 -2.46 -37.67
N ASP A 457 2.15 -3.75 -37.43
CA ASP A 457 2.47 -4.75 -38.44
C ASP A 457 1.21 -5.01 -39.28
N GLN A 458 0.76 -3.98 -39.99
CA GLN A 458 -0.17 -4.03 -41.12
C GLN A 458 -0.49 -2.62 -41.65
N GLN A 459 0.30 -2.16 -42.62
CA GLN A 459 -0.21 -1.79 -43.96
C GLN A 459 0.92 -1.55 -44.97
#